data_AF-A0A2D4PIH6-F1
#
_entry.id   AF-A0A2D4PIH6-F1
#
_cell.length_a   1.000
_cell.length_b   1.000
_cell.length_c   1.000
_cell.angle_alpha   90.00
_cell.angle_beta   90.00
_cell.angle_gamma   90.00
#
_symmetry.space_group_name_H-M   'P 1'
#
loop_
_entity.id
_entity.type
_entity.pdbx_description
1 polymer ?
#
loop_
_entity_poly.entity_id
_entity_poly.type
_entity_poly.pdbx_seq_one_letter_code
_entity_poly.pdbx_strand_id
1 'polypeptide(L)'
;MNICILGDFNAIVDHQKDHSSGGRKRKKKRVLPKACEEVMTELSLIDVWRKLNPKEKQFTFYSNPHQSWTQIDMVWMNGEIVNELKEIEILPNKWADHNPIRII
;
A
#
# COMPACT_ATOMS: atom_id res chain seq x y z
N MET A 1 14.19 9.44 15.65
CA MET A 1 13.85 10.07 14.36
C MET A 1 12.53 9.48 13.92
N ASN A 2 11.56 10.31 13.56
CA ASN A 2 10.27 9.88 13.03
C ASN A 2 10.30 10.03 11.50
N ILE A 3 9.88 9.01 10.77
CA ILE A 3 9.92 8.93 9.31
C ILE A 3 8.52 8.53 8.83
N CYS A 4 7.99 9.28 7.86
CA CYS A 4 6.79 8.94 7.12
C CYS A 4 7.13 8.96 5.62
N ILE A 5 6.88 7.85 4.93
CA ILE A 5 6.99 7.72 3.48
C ILE A 5 5.61 7.38 2.95
N LEU A 6 5.05 8.28 2.14
CA LEU A 6 3.76 8.14 1.48
C LEU A 6 3.96 8.36 -0.01
N GLY A 7 3.44 7.46 -0.85
CA GLY A 7 3.47 7.66 -2.29
C GLY A 7 3.02 6.44 -3.09
N ASP A 8 3.03 6.61 -4.41
CA ASP A 8 2.86 5.53 -5.39
C ASP A 8 4.17 4.77 -5.57
N PHE A 9 4.22 3.53 -5.09
CA PHE A 9 5.38 2.65 -5.24
C PHE A 9 5.33 1.85 -6.54
N ASN A 10 4.20 1.89 -7.26
CA ASN A 10 3.95 1.16 -8.50
C ASN A 10 4.28 -0.35 -8.39
N ALA A 11 4.13 -0.89 -7.17
CA ALA A 11 4.45 -2.25 -6.78
C ALA A 11 3.50 -2.71 -5.67
N ILE A 12 3.36 -4.03 -5.50
CA ILE A 12 2.54 -4.65 -4.45
C ILE A 12 3.43 -5.38 -3.43
N VAL A 13 3.01 -5.47 -2.17
CA VAL A 13 3.74 -6.17 -1.11
C VAL A 13 3.27 -7.63 -1.01
N ASP A 14 1.96 -7.82 -0.85
CA ASP A 14 1.31 -9.12 -0.73
C ASP A 14 0.28 -9.32 -1.85
N HIS A 15 0.57 -10.19 -2.79
CA HIS A 15 -0.31 -10.44 -3.94
C HIS A 15 -1.69 -11.02 -3.57
N GLN A 16 -1.84 -11.68 -2.42
CA GLN A 16 -3.14 -12.20 -1.99
C GLN A 16 -4.06 -11.09 -1.48
N LYS A 17 -3.47 -10.00 -0.96
CA LYS A 17 -4.18 -8.90 -0.32
C LYS A 17 -4.24 -7.64 -1.18
N ASP A 18 -3.15 -7.31 -1.86
CA ASP A 18 -2.95 -6.07 -2.61
C ASP A 18 -3.35 -6.18 -4.08
N HIS A 19 -3.88 -7.33 -4.52
CA HIS A 19 -4.33 -7.52 -5.89
C HIS A 19 -5.67 -8.25 -5.93
N SER A 20 -6.65 -7.70 -6.67
CA SER A 20 -8.00 -8.27 -6.80
C SER A 20 -8.07 -9.72 -7.30
N SER A 21 -7.04 -10.21 -8.01
CA SER A 21 -6.99 -11.58 -8.50
C SER A 21 -6.50 -12.59 -7.45
N GLY A 22 -6.00 -12.12 -6.30
CA GLY A 22 -5.50 -12.96 -5.21
C GLY A 22 -4.38 -13.92 -5.62
N GLY A 23 -3.57 -13.57 -6.62
CA GLY A 23 -2.45 -14.41 -7.09
C GLY A 23 -2.83 -15.47 -8.12
N ARG A 24 -4.10 -15.54 -8.55
CA ARG A 24 -4.58 -16.55 -9.51
C ARG A 24 -4.05 -16.33 -10.94
N LYS A 25 -3.71 -15.09 -11.32
CA LYS A 25 -3.15 -14.76 -12.65
C LYS A 25 -1.64 -14.59 -12.55
N ARG A 26 -0.86 -15.57 -13.04
CA ARG A 26 0.62 -15.62 -13.04
C ARG A 26 1.28 -14.72 -14.11
N LYS A 27 0.85 -13.47 -14.29
CA LYS A 27 1.60 -12.50 -15.14
C LYS A 27 2.67 -11.77 -14.31
N LYS A 28 3.67 -11.17 -14.98
CA LYS A 28 4.80 -10.44 -14.36
C LYS A 28 4.31 -9.63 -13.16
N LYS A 29 4.73 -10.05 -11.97
CA LYS A 29 4.31 -9.46 -10.70
C LYS A 29 5.19 -8.24 -10.45
N ARG A 30 4.62 -7.04 -10.40
CA ARG A 30 5.31 -5.85 -9.88
C ARG A 30 5.34 -5.94 -8.36
N VAL A 31 6.19 -6.80 -7.83
CA VAL A 31 6.38 -6.93 -6.37
C VAL A 31 7.36 -5.85 -5.92
N LEU A 32 7.15 -5.33 -4.71
CA LEU A 32 8.09 -4.41 -4.09
C LEU A 32 9.50 -5.04 -4.09
N PRO A 33 10.54 -4.33 -4.56
CA PRO A 33 11.89 -4.89 -4.57
C PRO A 33 12.35 -5.25 -3.16
N LYS A 34 13.02 -6.40 -3.02
CA LYS A 34 13.56 -6.87 -1.72
C LYS A 34 14.46 -5.84 -1.04
N ALA A 35 15.25 -5.10 -1.81
CA ALA A 35 16.09 -4.01 -1.28
C ALA A 35 15.26 -2.90 -0.62
N CYS A 36 14.05 -2.61 -1.10
CA CYS A 36 13.15 -1.67 -0.45
C CYS A 36 12.63 -2.22 0.87
N GLU A 37 12.25 -3.51 0.91
CA GLU A 37 11.81 -4.17 2.15
C GLU A 37 12.94 -4.20 3.19
N GLU A 38 14.19 -4.43 2.77
CA GLU A 38 15.37 -4.39 3.63
C GLU A 38 15.56 -3.00 4.23
N VAL A 39 15.54 -1.94 3.41
CA VAL A 39 15.63 -0.55 3.89
C VAL A 39 14.48 -0.19 4.83
N MET A 40 13.25 -0.59 4.51
CA MET A 40 12.09 -0.38 5.39
C MET A 40 12.29 -1.06 6.74
N THR A 41 12.81 -2.29 6.73
CA THR A 41 13.11 -3.05 7.95
C THR A 41 14.23 -2.39 8.77
N GLU A 42 15.33 -1.98 8.13
CA GLU A 42 16.45 -1.29 8.78
C GLU A 42 16.00 0.02 9.45
N LEU A 43 15.10 0.76 8.81
CA LEU A 43 14.52 1.99 9.34
C LEU A 43 13.37 1.74 10.32
N SER A 44 13.04 0.48 10.64
CA SER A 44 11.90 0.11 11.48
C SER A 44 10.55 0.68 10.99
N LEU A 45 10.42 0.84 9.67
CA LEU A 45 9.21 1.29 9.00
C LEU A 45 8.21 0.14 8.89
N ILE A 46 6.94 0.45 9.14
CA ILE A 46 5.83 -0.48 8.97
C ILE A 46 4.81 0.13 8.00
N ASP A 47 4.20 -0.70 7.15
CA ASP A 47 3.03 -0.32 6.37
C ASP A 47 1.86 -0.14 7.34
N VAL A 48 1.56 1.12 7.70
CA VAL A 48 0.56 1.44 8.72
C VAL A 48 -0.85 1.14 8.25
N TRP A 49 -1.14 1.29 6.95
CA TRP A 49 -2.44 0.94 6.43
C TRP A 49 -2.69 -0.56 6.55
N ARG A 50 -1.71 -1.39 6.16
CA ARG A 50 -1.83 -2.84 6.23
C ARG A 50 -1.84 -3.36 7.67
N LYS A 51 -1.10 -2.71 8.58
CA LYS A 51 -1.12 -3.03 10.02
C LYS A 51 -2.51 -2.82 10.63
N LEU A 52 -3.17 -1.72 10.30
CA LEU A 52 -4.50 -1.39 10.83
C LEU A 52 -5.62 -2.17 10.12
N ASN A 53 -5.41 -2.55 8.86
CA ASN A 53 -6.39 -3.22 8.01
C ASN A 53 -5.90 -4.60 7.50
N PRO A 54 -5.57 -5.56 8.40
CA PRO A 54 -4.87 -6.79 8.03
C PRO A 54 -5.70 -7.75 7.14
N LYS A 55 -7.03 -7.63 7.19
CA LYS A 55 -7.98 -8.47 6.45
C LYS A 55 -8.66 -7.75 5.29
N GLU A 56 -8.57 -6.42 5.24
CA GLU A 56 -9.26 -5.63 4.23
C GLU A 56 -8.61 -5.77 2.86
N LYS A 57 -9.47 -5.73 1.85
CA LYS A 57 -9.11 -5.72 0.43
C LYS A 57 -9.66 -4.46 -0.23
N GLN A 58 -9.01 -3.35 0.07
CA GLN A 58 -9.22 -2.08 -0.62
C GLN A 58 -8.01 -1.80 -1.50
N PHE A 59 -8.21 -1.01 -2.56
CA PHE A 59 -7.24 -0.83 -3.62
C PHE A 59 -7.13 0.63 -3.99
N THR A 60 -5.94 1.02 -4.43
CA THR A 60 -5.64 2.42 -4.76
C THR A 60 -5.70 2.67 -6.26
N PHE A 61 -5.51 1.66 -7.10
CA PHE A 61 -5.43 1.83 -8.54
C PHE A 61 -6.24 0.78 -9.31
N TYR A 62 -6.86 1.20 -10.42
CA TYR A 62 -7.48 0.31 -11.40
C TYR A 62 -6.72 0.29 -12.72
N SER A 63 -6.26 -0.89 -13.12
CA SER A 63 -5.63 -1.09 -14.42
C SER A 63 -6.68 -1.48 -15.47
N ASN A 64 -7.03 -0.54 -16.36
CA ASN A 64 -7.92 -0.81 -17.50
C ASN A 64 -7.44 -1.97 -18.39
N PRO A 65 -6.16 -2.05 -18.82
CA PRO A 65 -5.70 -3.15 -19.68
C PRO A 65 -5.75 -4.53 -19.03
N HIS A 66 -5.67 -4.59 -17.69
CA HIS A 66 -5.62 -5.84 -16.94
C HIS A 66 -6.94 -6.19 -16.25
N GLN A 67 -7.90 -5.25 -16.27
CA GLN A 67 -9.20 -5.35 -15.61
C GLN A 67 -9.04 -5.80 -14.15
N SER A 68 -8.15 -5.12 -13.43
CA SER A 68 -7.75 -5.50 -12.08
C SER A 68 -7.49 -4.30 -11.19
N TRP A 69 -7.80 -4.47 -9.91
CA TRP A 69 -7.49 -3.52 -8.86
C TRP A 69 -6.22 -3.94 -8.13
N THR A 70 -5.38 -2.96 -7.81
CA THR A 70 -4.14 -3.13 -7.06
C THR A 70 -3.98 -2.03 -6.01
N GLN A 71 -3.40 -2.37 -4.86
CA GLN A 71 -2.95 -1.42 -3.87
C GLN A 71 -1.45 -1.17 -4.08
N ILE A 72 -1.13 -0.04 -4.71
CA ILE A 72 0.25 0.33 -5.06
C ILE A 72 0.72 1.64 -4.40
N ASP A 73 -0.21 2.37 -3.79
CA ASP A 73 0.09 3.50 -2.92
C ASP A 73 0.16 3.00 -1.47
N MET A 74 1.24 3.36 -0.78
CA MET A 74 1.56 2.81 0.54
C MET A 74 1.96 3.93 1.50
N VAL A 75 1.78 3.66 2.81
CA VAL A 75 2.16 4.55 3.89
C VAL A 75 3.06 3.79 4.86
N TRP A 76 4.34 4.12 4.84
CA TRP A 76 5.35 3.53 5.71
C TRP A 76 5.74 4.52 6.80
N MET A 77 5.59 4.13 8.06
CA MET A 77 5.91 5.00 9.21
C MET A 77 6.70 4.25 10.29
N ASN A 78 7.46 4.99 11.09
CA ASN A 78 8.12 4.46 12.29
C ASN A 78 7.96 5.42 13.48
N GLY A 79 8.45 4.99 14.65
CA GLY A 79 8.57 5.86 15.82
C GLY A 79 7.23 6.31 16.40
N GLU A 80 7.25 7.47 17.04
CA GLU A 80 6.12 7.97 17.86
C GLU A 80 4.91 8.39 17.00
N ILE A 81 5.15 8.81 15.76
CA ILE A 81 4.07 9.25 14.84
C ILE A 81 3.09 8.11 14.49
N VAL A 82 3.52 6.84 14.62
CA VAL A 82 2.62 5.69 14.46
C VAL A 82 1.57 5.67 15.57
N ASN A 83 1.92 6.12 16.78
CA ASN A 83 1.02 6.15 17.93
C ASN A 83 0.09 7.37 17.92
N GLU A 84 0.46 8.41 17.17
CA GLU A 84 -0.36 9.62 16.98
C GLU A 84 -1.44 9.44 15.90
N LEU A 85 -1.31 8.42 15.05
CA LEU A 85 -2.26 8.08 14.01
C LEU A 85 -3.62 7.70 14.61
N LYS A 86 -4.66 8.47 14.27
CA LYS A 86 -6.04 8.20 14.69
C LYS A 86 -6.76 7.32 13.69
N GLU A 87 -6.57 7.59 12.40
CA GLU A 87 -7.29 6.92 11.34
C GLU A 87 -6.50 6.92 10.03
N ILE A 88 -6.64 5.85 9.26
CA ILE A 88 -6.11 5.76 7.90
C ILE A 88 -7.10 5.06 6.98
N GLU A 89 -7.40 5.68 5.84
CA GLU A 89 -8.45 5.21 4.92
C GLU A 89 -8.04 5.37 3.45
N ILE A 90 -8.51 4.46 2.61
CA ILE A 90 -8.51 4.64 1.14
C ILE A 90 -9.89 5.16 0.74
N LEU A 91 -9.96 6.37 0.21
CA LEU A 91 -11.21 7.01 -0.18
C LEU A 91 -11.50 6.80 -1.67
N PRO A 92 -12.77 6.68 -2.08
CA PRO A 92 -13.11 6.55 -3.50
C PRO A 92 -12.79 7.85 -4.25
N ASN A 93 -12.21 7.73 -5.45
CA ASN A 93 -11.98 8.87 -6.35
C ASN A 93 -12.85 8.80 -7.61
N LYS A 94 -13.13 9.99 -8.18
CA LYS A 94 -13.77 10.16 -9.49
C LYS A 94 -12.90 10.92 -10.51
N TRP A 95 -11.84 11.58 -10.06
CA TRP A 95 -11.10 12.58 -10.85
C TRP A 95 -9.73 12.12 -11.30
N ALA A 96 -9.05 11.30 -10.50
CA ALA A 96 -7.77 10.69 -10.84
C ALA A 96 -7.90 9.16 -10.90
N ASP A 97 -6.91 8.53 -11.51
CA ASP A 97 -6.77 7.08 -11.64
C ASP A 97 -6.36 6.39 -10.33
N HIS A 98 -5.85 7.16 -9.36
CA HIS A 98 -5.56 6.68 -8.00
C HIS A 98 -6.61 7.17 -6.98
N ASN A 99 -7.04 6.25 -6.10
CA ASN A 99 -7.83 6.55 -4.91
C ASN A 99 -6.94 7.18 -3.83
N PRO A 100 -7.30 8.32 -3.25
CA PRO A 100 -6.48 8.98 -2.25
C PRO A 100 -6.45 8.21 -0.94
N ILE A 101 -5.29 8.25 -0.27
CA ILE A 101 -5.12 7.79 1.11
C ILE A 101 -5.24 8.99 2.04
N ARG A 102 -6.15 8.90 3.02
CA ARG A 102 -6.32 9.89 4.08
C ARG A 102 -5.68 9.36 5.36
N ILE A 103 -4.89 10.21 6.00
CA ILE A 103 -4.20 9.97 7.29
C ILE A 103 -4.66 11.07 8.23
N ILE A 104 -5.16 10.71 9.42
CA ILE A 104 -5.69 11.63 10.45
C ILE A 104 -4.98 11.41 11.78
#